data_AF-A0A6N8B6L3-F1
#
_entry.id   AF-A0A6N8B6L3-F1
#
_cell.length_a   1.000
_cell.length_b   1.000
_cell.length_c   1.000
_cell.angle_alpha   90.00
_cell.angle_beta   90.00
_cell.angle_gamma   90.00
#
_symmetry.space_group_name_H-M   'P 1'
#
loop_
_entity.id
_entity.type
_entity.pdbx_description
1 polymer ?
#
loop_
_entity_poly.entity_id
_entity_poly.type
_entity_poly.pdbx_seq_one_letter_code
_entity_poly.pdbx_strand_id
1 'polypeptide(L)'
;MDKQKIASLVDGKDFTIIIDMAQNNPKKVIRHLIRLTYTKDNLLRWKSIETLGLVSKEIAKNDPEVIRDIIRRFLWSMNDESGGQSWSAPQAIAEIIYNNPDLFADLGPMMISSSMNEEMFQPGMLWAVGRLKGKVEYINEVLPDIIKFLEAPKPYVRGYAAWAIGELGVRGSLDKLTKLVVDQSIVDIYIDGDLYQKTVGEIAYSSIEKLN
;
A
#
# COMPACT_ATOMS: atom_id res chain seq x y z
N MET A 1 22.55 -15.81 -7.93
CA MET A 1 21.14 -15.40 -7.74
C MET A 1 20.78 -14.36 -8.77
N ASP A 2 19.95 -14.75 -9.73
CA ASP A 2 19.52 -13.97 -10.90
C ASP A 2 18.25 -13.16 -10.57
N LYS A 3 18.17 -11.93 -11.08
CA LYS A 3 17.00 -11.06 -11.02
C LYS A 3 15.75 -11.76 -11.58
N GLN A 4 15.90 -12.55 -12.65
CA GLN A 4 14.79 -13.27 -13.28
C GLN A 4 14.20 -14.32 -12.34
N LYS A 5 15.04 -14.98 -11.53
CA LYS A 5 14.57 -15.97 -10.54
C LYS A 5 13.67 -15.32 -9.48
N ILE A 6 14.06 -14.17 -8.92
CA ILE A 6 13.24 -13.48 -7.91
C ILE A 6 11.92 -13.01 -8.52
N ALA A 7 11.93 -12.46 -9.72
CA ALA A 7 10.68 -12.04 -10.38
C ALA A 7 9.72 -13.22 -10.61
N SER A 8 10.24 -14.38 -11.06
CA SER A 8 9.43 -15.59 -11.23
C SER A 8 8.85 -16.11 -9.92
N LEU A 9 9.64 -16.09 -8.83
CA LEU A 9 9.17 -16.52 -7.50
C LEU A 9 8.10 -15.57 -6.95
N VAL A 10 8.27 -14.25 -7.15
CA VAL A 10 7.27 -13.25 -6.77
C VAL A 10 5.98 -13.50 -7.55
N ASP A 11 6.08 -13.74 -8.86
CA ASP A 11 4.91 -13.99 -9.69
C ASP A 11 4.19 -15.30 -9.32
N GLY A 12 4.94 -16.36 -9.01
CA GLY A 12 4.42 -17.63 -8.52
C GLY A 12 3.90 -17.61 -7.08
N LYS A 13 4.01 -16.48 -6.36
CA LYS A 13 3.72 -16.36 -4.92
C LYS A 13 4.52 -17.38 -4.06
N ASP A 14 5.74 -17.72 -4.49
CA ASP A 14 6.64 -18.68 -3.81
C ASP A 14 7.34 -18.06 -2.59
N PHE A 15 6.58 -17.48 -1.67
CA PHE A 15 7.10 -16.65 -0.58
C PHE A 15 8.08 -17.38 0.32
N THR A 16 7.85 -18.67 0.60
CA THR A 16 8.74 -19.49 1.42
C THR A 16 10.16 -19.55 0.84
N ILE A 17 10.28 -19.70 -0.48
CA ILE A 17 11.59 -19.76 -1.16
C ILE A 17 12.28 -18.40 -1.10
N ILE A 18 11.53 -17.31 -1.28
CA ILE A 18 12.07 -15.94 -1.21
C ILE A 18 12.56 -15.63 0.21
N ILE A 19 11.82 -16.05 1.24
CA ILE A 19 12.20 -15.89 2.65
C ILE A 19 13.49 -16.66 2.96
N ASP A 20 13.60 -17.93 2.54
CA ASP A 20 14.83 -18.73 2.70
C ASP A 20 16.04 -18.07 2.00
N MET A 21 15.82 -17.54 0.79
CA MET A 21 16.85 -16.76 0.08
C MET A 21 17.24 -15.48 0.85
N ALA A 22 16.28 -14.83 1.51
CA ALA A 22 16.51 -13.62 2.29
C ALA A 22 17.26 -13.89 3.59
N GLN A 23 17.12 -15.07 4.21
CA GLN A 23 17.92 -15.47 5.38
C GLN A 23 19.41 -15.55 5.04
N ASN A 24 19.74 -16.02 3.84
CA ASN A 24 21.13 -16.15 3.38
C ASN A 24 21.71 -14.84 2.81
N ASN A 25 20.89 -14.02 2.14
CA ASN A 25 21.36 -12.76 1.53
C ASN A 25 20.28 -11.66 1.51
N PRO A 26 19.95 -11.09 2.69
CA PRO A 26 18.80 -10.20 2.85
C PRO A 26 18.92 -8.93 2.00
N LYS A 27 20.11 -8.31 2.01
CA LYS A 27 20.39 -7.07 1.25
C LYS A 27 20.17 -7.25 -0.25
N LYS A 28 20.54 -8.41 -0.81
CA LYS A 28 20.37 -8.66 -2.24
C LYS A 28 18.90 -8.95 -2.60
N VAL A 29 18.19 -9.75 -1.80
CA VAL A 29 16.76 -10.01 -2.01
C VAL A 29 15.95 -8.72 -1.94
N ILE A 30 16.11 -7.94 -0.85
CA ILE A 30 15.45 -6.64 -0.67
C ILE A 30 15.69 -5.73 -1.87
N ARG A 31 16.94 -5.59 -2.33
CA ARG A 31 17.28 -4.72 -3.47
C ARG A 31 16.49 -5.11 -4.73
N HIS A 32 16.33 -6.41 -4.97
CA HIS A 32 15.57 -6.89 -6.12
C HIS A 32 14.06 -6.64 -5.95
N LEU A 33 13.51 -6.85 -4.75
CA LEU A 33 12.11 -6.55 -4.45
C LEU A 33 11.82 -5.05 -4.61
N ILE A 34 12.64 -4.16 -4.04
CA ILE A 34 12.52 -2.70 -4.21
C ILE A 34 12.57 -2.33 -5.70
N ARG A 35 13.41 -2.98 -6.51
CA ARG A 35 13.42 -2.71 -7.95
C ARG A 35 12.12 -3.14 -8.64
N LEU A 36 11.52 -4.25 -8.20
CA LEU A 36 10.27 -4.77 -8.75
C LEU A 36 9.06 -3.93 -8.33
N THR A 37 9.11 -3.17 -7.22
CA THR A 37 8.05 -2.19 -6.89
C THR A 37 7.93 -1.06 -7.91
N TYR A 38 8.90 -0.90 -8.82
CA TYR A 38 8.92 0.09 -9.90
C TYR A 38 8.72 -0.51 -11.30
N THR A 39 8.43 -1.82 -11.40
CA THR A 39 8.12 -2.43 -12.71
C THR A 39 6.84 -1.83 -13.30
N LYS A 40 6.67 -1.84 -14.63
CA LYS A 40 5.45 -1.38 -15.31
C LYS A 40 4.30 -2.37 -15.17
N ASP A 41 4.61 -3.66 -15.06
CA ASP A 41 3.63 -4.73 -14.81
C ASP A 41 2.91 -4.50 -13.46
N ASN A 42 1.61 -4.24 -13.51
CA ASN A 42 0.83 -3.85 -12.34
C ASN A 42 0.75 -4.98 -11.31
N LEU A 43 0.50 -6.21 -11.76
CA LEU A 43 0.34 -7.34 -10.86
C LEU A 43 1.68 -7.73 -10.22
N LEU A 44 2.75 -7.82 -11.02
CA LEU A 44 4.08 -8.14 -10.50
C LEU A 44 4.57 -7.09 -9.50
N ARG A 45 4.24 -5.81 -9.74
CA ARG A 45 4.54 -4.71 -8.82
C ARG A 45 3.86 -4.92 -7.47
N TRP A 46 2.55 -5.20 -7.46
CA TRP A 46 1.80 -5.44 -6.22
C TRP A 46 2.27 -6.68 -5.47
N LYS A 47 2.47 -7.80 -6.17
CA LYS A 47 3.03 -9.03 -5.58
C LYS A 47 4.41 -8.75 -4.96
N SER A 48 5.22 -7.90 -5.58
CA SER A 48 6.52 -7.52 -5.03
C SER A 48 6.41 -6.63 -3.78
N ILE A 49 5.42 -5.74 -3.72
CA ILE A 49 5.15 -4.90 -2.54
C ILE A 49 4.74 -5.78 -1.35
N GLU A 50 3.82 -6.72 -1.56
CA GLU A 50 3.40 -7.70 -0.55
C GLU A 50 4.59 -8.59 -0.12
N THR A 51 5.36 -9.10 -1.07
CA THR A 51 6.55 -9.92 -0.78
C THR A 51 7.57 -9.15 0.05
N LEU A 52 7.76 -7.85 -0.22
CA LEU A 52 8.63 -6.99 0.58
C LEU A 52 8.15 -6.89 2.03
N GLY A 53 6.84 -6.76 2.25
CA GLY A 53 6.23 -6.81 3.58
C GLY A 53 6.54 -8.13 4.32
N LEU A 54 6.30 -9.27 3.67
CA LEU A 54 6.56 -10.60 4.24
C LEU A 54 8.04 -10.82 4.57
N VAL A 55 8.94 -10.49 3.64
CA VAL A 55 10.40 -10.62 3.84
C VAL A 55 10.88 -9.67 4.94
N SER A 56 10.32 -8.47 5.03
CA SER A 56 10.69 -7.51 6.07
C SER A 56 10.44 -8.05 7.47
N LYS A 57 9.35 -8.82 7.66
CA LYS A 57 9.01 -9.46 8.94
C LYS A 57 10.08 -10.44 9.41
N GLU A 58 10.63 -11.22 8.50
CA GLU A 58 11.65 -12.22 8.84
C GLU A 58 13.01 -11.58 9.11
N ILE A 59 13.34 -10.50 8.40
CA ILE A 59 14.60 -9.76 8.61
C ILE A 59 14.55 -8.96 9.91
N ALA A 60 13.42 -8.31 10.20
CA ALA A 60 13.26 -7.48 11.39
C ALA A 60 13.40 -8.24 12.72
N LYS A 61 13.19 -9.57 12.72
CA LYS A 61 13.45 -10.43 13.90
C LYS A 61 14.92 -10.39 14.36
N ASN A 62 15.85 -10.18 13.43
CA ASN A 62 17.29 -10.18 13.71
C ASN A 62 17.90 -8.79 13.62
N ASP A 63 17.46 -7.97 12.66
CA ASP A 63 17.99 -6.64 12.39
C ASP A 63 16.88 -5.67 11.92
N PRO A 64 16.11 -5.10 12.87
CA PRO A 64 15.02 -4.18 12.56
C PRO A 64 15.50 -2.84 11.97
N GLU A 65 16.74 -2.43 12.26
CA GLU A 65 17.30 -1.17 11.72
C GLU A 65 17.50 -1.23 10.21
N VAL A 66 17.85 -2.39 9.65
CA VAL A 66 17.90 -2.57 8.18
C VAL A 66 16.55 -2.29 7.53
N ILE A 67 15.44 -2.67 8.17
CA ILE A 67 14.09 -2.42 7.66
C ILE A 67 13.68 -0.96 7.86
N ARG A 68 13.99 -0.37 9.02
CA ARG A 68 13.77 1.05 9.31
C ARG A 68 14.48 1.94 8.28
N ASP A 69 15.71 1.62 7.91
CA ASP A 69 16.47 2.34 6.88
C ASP A 69 15.84 2.23 5.48
N ILE A 70 15.18 1.12 5.17
CA ILE A 70 14.43 0.97 3.91
C ILE A 70 13.22 1.90 3.91
N ILE A 71 12.46 1.94 5.00
CA ILE A 71 11.31 2.85 5.14
C ILE A 71 11.78 4.30 4.99
N ARG A 72 12.87 4.69 5.65
CA ARG A 72 13.48 6.03 5.52
C ARG A 72 13.86 6.36 4.08
N ARG A 73 14.43 5.42 3.33
CA ARG A 73 14.76 5.62 1.91
C ARG A 73 13.52 5.83 1.05
N PHE A 74 12.44 5.10 1.30
CA PHE A 74 11.16 5.35 0.62
C PHE A 74 10.62 6.75 0.95
N LEU A 75 10.60 7.12 2.22
CA LEU A 75 10.19 8.47 2.65
C LEU A 75 11.04 9.57 1.99
N TRP A 76 12.36 9.38 1.90
CA TRP A 76 13.23 10.32 1.19
C TRP A 76 12.91 10.39 -0.30
N SER A 77 12.69 9.26 -0.96
CA SER A 77 12.34 9.23 -2.38
C SER A 77 10.97 9.85 -2.71
N MET A 78 10.10 10.01 -1.72
CA MET A 78 8.83 10.72 -1.87
C MET A 78 9.01 12.24 -1.82
N ASN A 79 10.07 12.74 -1.17
CA ASN A 79 10.35 14.17 -1.06
C ASN A 79 11.36 14.66 -2.12
N ASP A 80 11.89 13.75 -2.95
CA ASP A 80 12.85 14.11 -4.00
C ASP A 80 12.11 14.66 -5.23
N GLU A 81 12.36 15.93 -5.56
CA GLU A 81 11.77 16.65 -6.70
C GLU A 81 12.24 16.11 -8.07
N SER A 82 13.13 15.11 -8.10
CA SER A 82 13.74 14.56 -9.32
C SER A 82 12.77 13.84 -10.28
N GLY A 83 11.46 13.82 -10.00
CA GLY A 83 10.44 13.21 -10.87
C GLY A 83 10.53 11.69 -10.93
N GLY A 84 11.10 11.06 -9.90
CA GLY A 84 11.30 9.62 -9.81
C GLY A 84 10.01 8.80 -9.83
N GLN A 85 10.13 7.52 -10.22
CA GLN A 85 9.04 6.53 -10.29
C GLN A 85 8.55 6.06 -8.90
N SER A 86 8.51 6.95 -7.91
CA SER A 86 8.28 6.62 -6.49
C SER A 86 6.80 6.33 -6.14
N TRP A 87 5.90 6.20 -7.11
CA TRP A 87 4.45 6.10 -6.86
C TRP A 87 4.02 4.88 -6.01
N SER A 88 4.90 3.87 -5.87
CA SER A 88 4.67 2.68 -5.05
C SER A 88 5.17 2.82 -3.60
N ALA A 89 5.83 3.93 -3.25
CA ALA A 89 6.45 4.12 -1.95
C ALA A 89 5.44 4.06 -0.79
N PRO A 90 4.27 4.70 -0.84
CA PRO A 90 3.26 4.57 0.22
C PRO A 90 2.84 3.12 0.48
N GLN A 91 2.60 2.36 -0.59
CA GLN A 91 2.18 0.95 -0.53
C GLN A 91 3.29 0.06 0.04
N ALA A 92 4.55 0.28 -0.39
CA ALA A 92 5.71 -0.45 0.11
C ALA A 92 5.94 -0.20 1.61
N ILE A 93 5.86 1.07 2.04
CA ILE A 93 5.95 1.42 3.46
C ILE A 93 4.81 0.76 4.24
N ALA A 94 3.59 0.82 3.71
CA ALA A 94 2.42 0.24 4.37
C ALA A 94 2.49 -1.26 4.54
N GLU A 95 2.96 -2.02 3.54
CA GLU A 95 3.14 -3.47 3.66
C GLU A 95 4.22 -3.82 4.70
N ILE A 96 5.31 -3.05 4.78
CA ILE A 96 6.32 -3.24 5.82
C ILE A 96 5.72 -3.01 7.21
N ILE A 97 4.99 -1.90 7.41
CA ILE A 97 4.33 -1.58 8.68
C ILE A 97 3.25 -2.62 9.02
N TYR A 98 2.44 -3.03 8.05
CA TYR A 98 1.36 -4.01 8.24
C TYR A 98 1.88 -5.31 8.86
N ASN A 99 3.05 -5.76 8.38
CA ASN A 99 3.72 -6.97 8.81
C ASN A 99 4.57 -6.80 10.09
N ASN A 100 4.87 -5.57 10.50
CA ASN A 100 5.72 -5.24 11.65
C ASN A 100 5.19 -4.02 12.43
N PRO A 101 3.91 -4.02 12.88
CA PRO A 101 3.29 -2.82 13.44
C PRO A 101 3.98 -2.34 14.71
N ASP A 102 4.37 -3.27 15.60
CA ASP A 102 5.04 -2.96 16.87
C ASP A 102 6.40 -2.28 16.69
N LEU A 103 7.03 -2.46 15.53
CA LEU A 103 8.36 -1.92 15.23
C LEU A 103 8.33 -0.62 14.43
N PHE A 104 7.33 -0.42 13.56
CA PHE A 104 7.37 0.64 12.53
C PHE A 104 6.10 1.47 12.39
N ALA A 105 5.06 1.24 13.22
CA ALA A 105 3.84 2.06 13.17
C ALA A 105 4.11 3.57 13.37
N ASP A 106 5.18 3.92 14.09
CA ASP A 106 5.66 5.30 14.32
C ASP A 106 6.02 6.05 13.03
N LEU A 107 6.28 5.33 11.93
CA LEU A 107 6.63 5.89 10.63
C LEU A 107 5.42 6.08 9.70
N GLY A 108 4.26 5.52 10.08
CA GLY A 108 2.98 5.68 9.36
C GLY A 108 2.58 7.15 9.17
N PRO A 109 2.63 8.01 10.21
CA PRO A 109 2.30 9.42 10.09
C PRO A 109 3.11 10.15 9.01
N MET A 110 4.43 9.89 8.93
CA MET A 110 5.31 10.52 7.94
C MET A 110 4.90 10.13 6.50
N MET A 111 4.59 8.86 6.26
CA MET A 111 4.13 8.40 4.95
C MET A 111 2.81 9.05 4.55
N ILE A 112 1.86 9.14 5.49
CA ILE A 112 0.54 9.74 5.26
C ILE A 112 0.70 11.24 4.97
N SER A 113 1.43 11.97 5.81
CA SER A 113 1.61 13.41 5.67
C SER A 113 2.34 13.78 4.37
N SER A 114 3.39 13.04 4.00
CA SER A 114 4.14 13.27 2.76
C SER A 114 3.35 12.91 1.50
N SER A 115 2.25 12.15 1.62
CA SER A 115 1.42 11.76 0.48
C SER A 115 0.15 12.61 0.30
N MET A 116 -0.28 13.33 1.34
CA MET A 116 -1.60 13.96 1.39
C MET A 116 -1.82 14.96 0.24
N ASN A 117 -0.84 15.80 -0.02
CA ASN A 117 -0.92 16.89 -1.00
C ASN A 117 -0.27 16.53 -2.34
N GLU A 118 0.30 15.34 -2.46
CA GLU A 118 0.98 14.88 -3.67
C GLU A 118 0.07 13.93 -4.45
N GLU A 119 -0.56 14.43 -5.52
CA GLU A 119 -1.56 13.67 -6.30
C GLU A 119 -1.04 12.31 -6.81
N MET A 120 0.27 12.19 -7.04
CA MET A 120 0.93 10.94 -7.42
C MET A 120 0.83 9.87 -6.32
N PHE A 121 0.90 10.26 -5.04
CA PHE A 121 0.96 9.35 -3.91
C PHE A 121 -0.40 9.09 -3.27
N GLN A 122 -1.36 9.99 -3.46
CA GLN A 122 -2.72 9.86 -2.90
C GLN A 122 -3.35 8.46 -3.09
N PRO A 123 -3.30 7.81 -4.27
CA PRO A 123 -3.94 6.50 -4.44
C PRO A 123 -3.27 5.42 -3.59
N GLY A 124 -1.93 5.44 -3.56
CA GLY A 124 -1.13 4.52 -2.76
C GLY A 124 -1.30 4.75 -1.26
N MET A 125 -1.39 6.01 -0.84
CA MET A 125 -1.66 6.39 0.54
C MET A 125 -3.06 5.98 0.98
N LEU A 126 -4.08 6.16 0.15
CA LEU A 126 -5.45 5.74 0.49
C LEU A 126 -5.53 4.22 0.63
N TRP A 127 -4.87 3.47 -0.26
CA TRP A 127 -4.71 2.03 -0.07
C TRP A 127 -3.94 1.69 1.23
N ALA A 128 -2.86 2.40 1.52
CA ALA A 128 -2.10 2.21 2.76
C ALA A 128 -2.96 2.45 4.01
N VAL A 129 -3.78 3.49 4.02
CA VAL A 129 -4.67 3.84 5.13
C VAL A 129 -5.68 2.73 5.41
N GLY A 130 -6.37 2.20 4.37
CA GLY A 130 -7.28 1.07 4.56
C GLY A 130 -6.54 -0.19 5.03
N ARG A 131 -5.38 -0.47 4.42
CA ARG A 131 -4.54 -1.63 4.78
C ARG A 131 -4.05 -1.60 6.23
N LEU A 132 -3.77 -0.41 6.76
CA LEU A 132 -3.22 -0.18 8.10
C LEU A 132 -4.28 0.05 9.18
N LYS A 133 -5.55 -0.26 8.92
CA LYS A 133 -6.64 -0.17 9.91
C LYS A 133 -6.21 -0.73 11.27
N GLY A 134 -6.31 0.09 12.31
CA GLY A 134 -6.02 -0.29 13.70
C GLY A 134 -4.54 -0.53 14.02
N LYS A 135 -3.64 -0.36 13.05
CA LYS A 135 -2.19 -0.50 13.23
C LYS A 135 -1.48 0.86 13.36
N VAL A 136 -2.05 1.91 12.78
CA VAL A 136 -1.52 3.29 12.85
C VAL A 136 -2.62 4.21 13.38
N GLU A 137 -2.47 4.67 14.62
CA GLU A 137 -3.47 5.49 15.31
C GLU A 137 -3.71 6.85 14.64
N TYR A 138 -2.66 7.44 14.07
CA TYR A 138 -2.69 8.72 13.37
C TYR A 138 -3.70 8.77 12.22
N ILE A 139 -4.13 7.62 11.68
CA ILE A 139 -5.19 7.55 10.68
C ILE A 139 -6.49 8.22 11.19
N ASN A 140 -6.77 8.13 12.49
CA ASN A 140 -7.94 8.79 13.08
C ASN A 140 -7.87 10.31 13.00
N GLU A 141 -6.67 10.88 13.09
CA GLU A 141 -6.45 12.34 13.04
C GLU A 141 -6.68 12.89 11.63
N VAL A 142 -6.29 12.14 10.59
CA VAL A 142 -6.45 12.54 9.18
C VAL A 142 -7.76 12.08 8.57
N LEU A 143 -8.60 11.35 9.30
CA LEU A 143 -9.83 10.78 8.77
C LEU A 143 -10.75 11.79 8.06
N PRO A 144 -10.95 13.02 8.58
CA PRO A 144 -11.71 14.03 7.86
C PRO A 144 -11.15 14.35 6.46
N ASP A 145 -9.83 14.32 6.27
CA ASP A 145 -9.19 14.52 4.98
C ASP A 145 -9.35 13.29 4.08
N ILE A 146 -9.27 12.08 4.63
CA ILE A 146 -9.56 10.83 3.91
C ILE A 146 -10.98 10.84 3.33
N ILE A 147 -11.97 11.33 4.09
CA ILE A 147 -13.37 11.44 3.64
C ILE A 147 -13.51 12.42 2.46
N LYS A 148 -12.73 13.51 2.42
CA LYS A 148 -12.77 14.48 1.29
C LYS A 148 -12.39 13.82 -0.03
N PHE A 149 -11.51 12.82 -0.02
CA PHE A 149 -11.11 12.11 -1.24
C PHE A 149 -12.23 11.31 -1.90
N LEU A 150 -13.35 11.04 -1.22
CA LEU A 150 -14.54 10.44 -1.86
C LEU A 150 -15.10 11.31 -3.00
N GLU A 151 -14.82 12.61 -2.98
CA GLU A 151 -15.27 13.58 -4.00
C GLU A 151 -14.15 13.95 -4.98
N ALA A 152 -13.01 13.23 -4.95
CA ALA A 152 -11.89 13.53 -5.82
C ALA A 152 -12.24 13.38 -7.31
N PRO A 153 -11.78 14.29 -8.19
CA PRO A 153 -12.11 14.26 -9.62
C PRO A 153 -11.54 13.02 -10.33
N LYS A 154 -10.43 12.48 -9.81
CA LYS A 154 -9.74 11.30 -10.33
C LYS A 154 -10.39 10.01 -9.80
N PRO A 155 -10.88 9.11 -10.68
CA PRO A 155 -11.60 7.89 -10.27
C PRO A 155 -10.82 6.99 -9.32
N TYR A 156 -9.53 6.78 -9.61
CA TYR A 156 -8.67 5.96 -8.78
C TYR A 156 -8.56 6.53 -7.36
N VAL A 157 -8.46 7.85 -7.18
CA VAL A 157 -8.39 8.47 -5.84
C VAL A 157 -9.67 8.20 -5.06
N ARG A 158 -10.85 8.52 -5.61
CA ARG A 158 -12.12 8.29 -4.90
C ARG A 158 -12.46 6.82 -4.71
N GLY A 159 -12.05 5.95 -5.63
CA GLY A 159 -12.18 4.49 -5.50
C GLY A 159 -11.36 3.95 -4.32
N TYR A 160 -10.08 4.31 -4.23
CA TYR A 160 -9.24 3.93 -3.08
C TYR A 160 -9.73 4.55 -1.77
N ALA A 161 -10.24 5.80 -1.80
CA ALA A 161 -10.86 6.41 -0.62
C ALA A 161 -12.11 5.65 -0.18
N ALA A 162 -12.98 5.26 -1.12
CA ALA A 162 -14.17 4.47 -0.82
C ALA A 162 -13.81 3.13 -0.18
N TRP A 163 -12.81 2.43 -0.73
CA TRP A 163 -12.29 1.20 -0.13
C TRP A 163 -11.74 1.44 1.28
N ALA A 164 -10.87 2.43 1.45
CA ALA A 164 -10.24 2.74 2.74
C ALA A 164 -11.28 3.07 3.82
N ILE A 165 -12.31 3.85 3.50
CA ILE A 165 -13.41 4.17 4.42
C ILE A 165 -14.19 2.92 4.84
N GLY A 166 -14.43 2.00 3.90
CA GLY A 166 -15.04 0.70 4.18
C GLY A 166 -14.18 -0.15 5.12
N GLU A 167 -12.88 -0.22 4.86
CA GLU A 167 -11.93 -0.88 5.76
C GLU A 167 -11.97 -0.25 7.15
N LEU A 168 -11.86 1.07 7.26
CA LEU A 168 -11.81 1.78 8.53
C LEU A 168 -13.10 1.72 9.35
N GLY A 169 -14.24 1.35 8.76
CA GLY A 169 -15.50 1.22 9.51
C GLY A 169 -16.22 2.55 9.76
N VAL A 170 -15.99 3.56 8.91
CA VAL A 170 -16.46 4.94 9.16
C VAL A 170 -17.90 5.14 8.70
N ARG A 171 -18.86 4.82 9.58
CA ARG A 171 -20.31 4.93 9.31
C ARG A 171 -20.78 6.33 8.92
N GLY A 172 -20.11 7.39 9.38
CA GLY A 172 -20.43 8.78 9.03
C GLY A 172 -20.29 9.12 7.53
N SER A 173 -19.74 8.21 6.73
CA SER A 173 -19.50 8.41 5.30
C SER A 173 -20.54 7.75 4.38
N LEU A 174 -21.59 7.11 4.94
CA LEU A 174 -22.60 6.36 4.17
C LEU A 174 -23.24 7.19 3.06
N ASP A 175 -23.61 8.45 3.34
CA ASP A 175 -24.23 9.33 2.34
C ASP A 175 -23.29 9.61 1.14
N LYS A 176 -22.00 9.81 1.42
CA LYS A 176 -20.98 10.04 0.37
C LYS A 176 -20.71 8.75 -0.43
N LEU A 177 -20.60 7.60 0.24
CA LEU A 177 -20.43 6.30 -0.42
C LEU A 177 -21.63 5.95 -1.31
N THR A 178 -22.85 6.23 -0.84
CA THR A 178 -24.08 5.93 -1.59
C THR A 178 -24.12 6.67 -2.93
N LYS A 179 -23.63 7.92 -2.96
CA LYS A 179 -23.51 8.69 -4.21
C LYS A 179 -22.53 8.08 -5.21
N LEU A 180 -21.53 7.35 -4.73
CA LEU A 180 -20.52 6.70 -5.58
C LEU A 180 -20.99 5.39 -6.20
N VAL A 181 -22.05 4.75 -5.68
CA VAL A 181 -22.54 3.44 -6.17
C VAL A 181 -22.86 3.43 -7.67
N VAL A 182 -23.23 4.59 -8.24
CA VAL A 182 -23.53 4.72 -9.68
C VAL A 182 -22.31 4.99 -10.55
N ASP A 183 -21.14 5.26 -9.96
CA ASP A 183 -19.92 5.60 -10.70
C ASP A 183 -19.33 4.37 -11.40
N GLN A 184 -19.40 4.37 -12.74
CA GLN A 184 -18.93 3.30 -13.62
C GLN A 184 -17.44 3.39 -13.97
N SER A 185 -16.71 4.35 -13.40
CA SER A 185 -15.28 4.50 -13.67
C SER A 185 -14.51 3.30 -13.14
N ILE A 186 -13.67 2.70 -13.98
CA ILE A 186 -12.91 1.50 -13.65
C ILE A 186 -11.61 1.86 -12.91
N VAL A 187 -11.29 1.09 -11.86
CA VAL A 187 -10.09 1.20 -11.05
C VAL A 187 -9.52 -0.20 -10.79
N ASP A 188 -8.21 -0.35 -10.94
CA ASP A 188 -7.50 -1.53 -10.46
C ASP A 188 -7.26 -1.41 -8.95
N ILE A 189 -7.64 -2.41 -8.18
CA ILE A 189 -7.47 -2.46 -6.72
C ILE A 189 -6.89 -3.80 -6.28
N TYR A 190 -5.82 -3.74 -5.47
CA TYR A 190 -5.17 -4.93 -4.92
C TYR A 190 -5.73 -5.27 -3.54
N ILE A 191 -6.30 -6.47 -3.40
CA ILE A 191 -6.91 -6.94 -2.16
C ILE A 191 -6.51 -8.39 -1.96
N ASP A 192 -5.99 -8.72 -0.77
CA ASP A 192 -5.69 -10.09 -0.33
C ASP A 192 -4.91 -10.92 -1.35
N GLY A 193 -3.90 -10.31 -1.97
CA GLY A 193 -2.97 -11.00 -2.87
C GLY A 193 -3.36 -10.96 -4.36
N ASP A 194 -4.52 -10.40 -4.70
CA ASP A 194 -5.03 -10.38 -6.07
C ASP A 194 -5.40 -8.97 -6.53
N LEU A 195 -5.19 -8.71 -7.83
CA LEU A 195 -5.52 -7.45 -8.47
C LEU A 195 -6.86 -7.57 -9.17
N TYR A 196 -7.83 -6.79 -8.71
CA TYR A 196 -9.18 -6.76 -9.25
C TYR A 196 -9.36 -5.50 -10.09
N GLN A 197 -10.09 -5.65 -11.20
CA GLN A 197 -10.64 -4.53 -11.92
C GLN A 197 -12.09 -4.35 -11.49
N LYS A 198 -12.40 -3.21 -10.85
CA LYS A 198 -13.73 -2.89 -10.32
C LYS A 198 -14.11 -1.47 -10.68
N THR A 199 -15.40 -1.20 -10.79
CA THR A 199 -15.92 0.16 -10.82
C THR A 199 -15.81 0.81 -9.44
N VAL A 200 -15.73 2.14 -9.41
CA VAL A 200 -15.83 2.91 -8.15
C VAL A 200 -17.14 2.57 -7.42
N GLY A 201 -18.23 2.35 -8.16
CA GLY A 201 -19.52 1.95 -7.61
C GLY A 201 -19.52 0.58 -6.92
N GLU A 202 -18.90 -0.44 -7.51
CA GLU A 202 -18.75 -1.75 -6.89
C GLU A 202 -17.90 -1.68 -5.60
N ILE A 203 -16.84 -0.87 -5.61
CA ILE A 203 -16.03 -0.63 -4.42
C ILE A 203 -16.86 0.06 -3.33
N ALA A 204 -17.58 1.13 -3.68
CA ALA A 204 -18.42 1.87 -2.75
C ALA A 204 -19.54 0.99 -2.16
N TYR A 205 -20.19 0.16 -2.99
CA TYR A 205 -21.19 -0.81 -2.54
C TYR A 205 -20.60 -1.80 -1.53
N SER A 206 -19.47 -2.44 -1.87
CA SER A 206 -18.77 -3.37 -0.97
C SER A 206 -18.34 -2.70 0.33
N SER A 207 -17.96 -1.42 0.28
CA SER A 207 -17.64 -0.63 1.47
C SER A 207 -18.87 -0.36 2.33
N ILE A 208 -20.03 -0.04 1.74
CA ILE A 208 -21.30 0.14 2.49
C ILE A 208 -21.68 -1.16 3.19
N GLU A 209 -21.55 -2.31 2.54
CA GLU A 209 -21.86 -3.62 3.14
C GLU A 209 -21.03 -3.88 4.40
N LYS A 210 -19.77 -3.41 4.46
CA LYS A 210 -18.92 -3.53 5.65
C LYS A 210 -19.32 -2.60 6.81
N LEU A 211 -20.08 -1.54 6.53
CA LEU A 211 -20.47 -0.53 7.51
C LEU A 211 -21.80 -0.83 8.19
N ASN A 212 -22.61 -1.70 7.60
CA ASN A 212 -23.88 -2.18 8.14
C ASN A 212 -23.62 -3.18 9.28
#